data_AF-A0A7J8PNQ2-F1
#
_entry.id   AF-A0A7J8PNQ2-F1
#
_cell.length_a   1.000
_cell.length_b   1.000
_cell.length_c   1.000
_cell.angle_alpha   90.00
_cell.angle_beta   90.00
_cell.angle_gamma   90.00
#
_symmetry.space_group_name_H-M   'P 1'
#
loop_
_entity.id
_entity.type
_entity.pdbx_description
1 polymer ?
#
loop_
_entity_poly.entity_id
_entity_poly.type
_entity_poly.pdbx_seq_one_letter_code
_entity_poly.pdbx_strand_id
1 'polypeptide(L)'
;YLEVLCKSTGKKTRFAAGTKAGFAVSLINRKLGIGAPVALHIESIREGEEPIIFGPDAVLVNYGNGWNLQTVSEMDFPGIGNGKHVRGFPTQIPNGK
;
A
#
# COMPACT_ATOMS: atom_id res chain seq x y z
N TYR A 1 -8.41 4.11 -16.28
CA TYR A 1 -7.60 3.21 -15.42
C TYR A 1 -7.04 4.01 -14.26
N LEU A 2 -6.56 3.34 -13.21
CA LEU A 2 -5.89 3.95 -12.07
C LEU A 2 -4.42 3.58 -12.12
N GLU A 3 -3.52 4.51 -11.83
CA GLU A 3 -2.07 4.27 -11.83
C GLU A 3 -1.55 4.39 -10.41
N VAL A 4 -0.85 3.35 -9.93
CA VAL A 4 -0.25 3.30 -8.59
C VAL A 4 1.26 3.28 -8.73
N LEU A 5 1.94 4.24 -8.09
CA LEU A 5 3.39 4.28 -7.98
C LEU A 5 3.87 3.36 -6.85
N CYS A 6 4.72 2.38 -7.16
CA CYS A 6 5.43 1.63 -6.14
C CYS A 6 6.64 2.44 -5.65
N LYS A 7 6.56 3.08 -4.48
CA LYS A 7 7.66 3.91 -3.94
C LYS A 7 8.98 3.15 -3.86
N SER A 8 8.93 1.89 -3.42
CA SER A 8 10.12 1.05 -3.24
C SER A 8 10.87 0.73 -4.54
N THR A 9 10.23 0.86 -5.70
CA THR A 9 10.85 0.55 -7.01
C THR A 9 10.79 1.68 -8.03
N GLY A 10 10.03 2.75 -7.77
CA GLY A 10 9.72 3.81 -8.72
C GLY A 10 8.81 3.39 -9.88
N LYS A 11 8.39 2.12 -9.96
CA LYS A 11 7.59 1.60 -11.07
C LYS A 11 6.10 1.91 -10.88
N LYS A 12 5.42 2.20 -11.98
CA LYS A 12 3.98 2.43 -12.03
C LYS A 12 3.25 1.19 -12.53
N THR A 13 2.17 0.81 -11.85
CA THR A 13 1.28 -0.28 -12.28
C THR A 13 -0.13 0.27 -12.48
N ARG A 14 -0.78 -0.13 -13.58
CA ARG A 14 -2.14 0.31 -13.91
C ARG A 14 -3.17 -0.76 -13.52
N PHE A 15 -4.27 -0.32 -12.93
CA PHE A 15 -5.40 -1.15 -12.51
C PHE A 15 -6.71 -0.66 -13.14
N ALA A 16 -7.65 -1.58 -13.32
CA ALA A 16 -9.00 -1.23 -13.73
C ALA A 16 -9.74 -0.50 -12.60
N ALA A 17 -10.70 0.35 -12.96
CA ALA A 17 -11.60 0.94 -11.97
C ALA A 17 -12.38 -0.17 -11.24
N GLY A 18 -12.62 0.00 -9.94
CA GLY A 18 -13.26 -1.04 -9.12
C GLY A 18 -12.28 -2.02 -8.46
N THR A 19 -10.98 -1.95 -8.76
CA THR A 19 -9.98 -2.83 -8.13
C THR A 19 -9.84 -2.53 -6.64
N LYS A 20 -9.89 -3.57 -5.80
CA LYS A 20 -9.61 -3.46 -4.36
C LYS A 20 -8.12 -3.22 -4.09
N ALA A 21 -7.81 -2.36 -3.12
CA ALA A 21 -6.44 -1.99 -2.76
C ALA A 21 -5.60 -3.21 -2.33
N GLY A 22 -6.17 -4.14 -1.55
CA GLY A 22 -5.47 -5.35 -1.12
C GLY A 22 -5.04 -6.25 -2.28
N PHE A 23 -5.90 -6.38 -3.31
CA PHE A 23 -5.53 -7.08 -4.53
C PHE A 23 -4.39 -6.37 -5.27
N ALA A 24 -4.46 -5.05 -5.40
CA ALA A 24 -3.42 -4.25 -6.05
C ALA A 24 -2.05 -4.37 -5.34
N VAL A 25 -2.04 -4.26 -4.01
CA VAL A 25 -0.84 -4.48 -3.17
C VAL A 25 -0.26 -5.87 -3.41
N SER A 26 -1.10 -6.91 -3.41
CA SER A 26 -0.64 -8.30 -3.63
C SER A 26 0.07 -8.48 -4.98
N LEU A 27 -0.45 -7.85 -6.05
CA LEU A 27 0.15 -7.92 -7.38
C LEU A 27 1.43 -7.10 -7.49
N ILE A 28 1.48 -5.92 -6.84
CA ILE A 28 2.70 -5.10 -6.80
C ILE A 28 3.80 -5.87 -6.08
N ASN A 29 3.51 -6.46 -4.92
CA ASN A 29 4.47 -7.20 -4.12
C ASN A 29 5.04 -8.42 -4.85
N ARG A 30 4.23 -9.13 -5.65
CA ARG A 30 4.69 -10.26 -6.49
C ARG A 30 5.68 -9.85 -7.59
N LYS A 31 5.71 -8.57 -7.97
CA LYS A 31 6.59 -8.02 -9.02
C LYS A 31 7.86 -7.38 -8.45
N LEU A 32 8.02 -7.38 -7.12
CA LEU A 32 9.20 -6.86 -6.46
C LEU A 32 10.41 -7.74 -6.74
N GLY A 33 11.58 -7.10 -6.86
CA GLY A 33 12.86 -7.81 -6.91
C GLY A 33 13.25 -8.33 -5.53
N ILE A 34 14.23 -9.24 -5.49
CA ILE A 34 14.79 -9.75 -4.24
C ILE A 34 15.31 -8.59 -3.40
N GLY A 35 14.90 -8.54 -2.12
CA GLY A 35 15.32 -7.51 -1.18
C GLY A 35 14.58 -6.17 -1.29
N ALA A 36 13.68 -5.99 -2.25
CA ALA A 36 12.86 -4.80 -2.32
C ALA A 36 11.80 -4.79 -1.18
N PRO A 37 11.65 -3.67 -0.46
CA PRO A 37 10.67 -3.54 0.63
C PRO A 37 9.25 -3.78 0.16
N VAL A 38 8.51 -4.52 0.98
CA VAL A 38 7.14 -4.93 0.68
C VAL A 38 6.19 -3.75 0.91
N ALA A 39 5.27 -3.52 -0.02
CA ALA A 39 4.20 -2.56 0.16
C ALA A 39 3.19 -3.09 1.19
N LEU A 40 2.86 -2.25 2.18
CA LEU A 40 1.90 -2.52 3.23
C LEU A 40 0.48 -2.14 2.81
N HIS A 41 0.33 -0.96 2.20
CA HIS A 41 -0.95 -0.45 1.72
C HIS A 41 -0.73 0.55 0.57
N ILE A 42 -1.84 1.02 0.00
CA ILE A 42 -1.87 2.10 -0.98
C ILE A 42 -2.53 3.31 -0.32
N GLU A 43 -2.01 4.49 -0.61
CA GLU A 43 -2.56 5.77 -0.20
C GLU A 43 -2.69 6.69 -1.42
N SER A 44 -3.57 7.68 -1.32
CA SER A 44 -3.62 8.81 -2.25
C SER A 44 -2.94 10.00 -1.58
N ILE A 45 -1.96 10.60 -2.25
CA ILE A 45 -1.22 11.76 -1.75
C ILE A 45 -1.49 13.02 -2.57
N ARG A 46 -1.44 14.17 -1.91
CA ARG A 46 -1.42 15.50 -2.51
C ARG A 46 -0.50 16.40 -1.68
N GLU A 47 0.21 17.30 -2.34
CA GLU A 47 1.14 18.23 -1.66
C GLU A 47 0.39 19.09 -0.63
N GLY A 48 0.96 19.19 0.58
CA GLY A 48 0.40 19.99 1.67
C GLY A 48 -0.80 19.37 2.38
N GLU A 49 -1.19 18.14 2.04
CA GLU A 49 -2.36 17.47 2.61
C GLU A 49 -2.08 16.09 3.18
N GLU A 50 -2.91 15.71 4.15
CA GLU A 50 -2.86 14.39 4.76
C GLU A 50 -3.23 13.31 3.73
N PRO A 51 -2.47 12.20 3.63
CA PRO A 51 -2.79 11.12 2.72
C PRO A 51 -4.13 10.44 3.02
N ILE A 52 -4.81 10.00 1.97
CA ILE A 52 -6.02 9.16 2.09
C ILE A 52 -5.60 7.70 2.03
N ILE A 53 -5.72 7.00 3.16
CA ILE A 53 -5.30 5.61 3.32
C ILE A 53 -6.40 4.64 2.83
N PHE A 54 -6.04 3.69 1.96
CA PHE A 54 -6.97 2.65 1.52
C PHE A 54 -6.79 1.37 2.34
N GLY A 55 -7.86 0.96 3.04
CA GLY A 55 -7.94 -0.37 3.64
C GLY A 55 -7.94 -1.48 2.56
N PRO A 56 -7.64 -2.74 2.93
CA PRO A 56 -7.45 -3.83 1.96
C PRO A 56 -8.69 -4.11 1.11
N ASP A 57 -9.89 -3.91 1.65
CA ASP A 57 -11.16 -4.08 0.93
C ASP A 57 -11.68 -2.82 0.24
N ALA A 58 -11.04 -1.68 0.45
CA ALA A 58 -11.42 -0.43 -0.20
C ALA A 58 -11.12 -0.51 -1.70
N VAL A 59 -12.04 0.01 -2.51
CA VAL A 59 -11.83 0.20 -3.94
C VAL A 59 -10.88 1.37 -4.15
N LEU A 60 -9.90 1.22 -5.04
CA LEU A 60 -9.03 2.33 -5.43
C LEU A 60 -9.84 3.42 -6.12
N VAL A 61 -9.59 4.67 -5.73
CA VAL A 61 -10.27 5.86 -6.26
C VAL A 61 -9.23 6.87 -6.73
N ASN A 62 -9.49 7.52 -7.85
CA ASN A 62 -8.76 8.72 -8.26
C ASN A 62 -9.56 9.94 -7.82
N TYR A 63 -8.99 10.73 -6.91
CA TYR A 63 -9.62 11.95 -6.38
C TYR A 63 -9.45 13.19 -7.28
N GLY A 64 -8.80 13.05 -8.44
CA GLY A 64 -8.61 14.14 -9.40
C GLY A 64 -7.46 15.07 -9.01
N ASN A 65 -7.51 16.31 -9.49
CA ASN A 65 -6.44 17.32 -9.44
C ASN A 65 -5.44 17.20 -8.27
N GLY A 66 -4.20 16.82 -8.61
CA GLY A 66 -3.07 16.77 -7.69
C GLY A 66 -2.97 15.51 -6.83
N TRP A 67 -4.01 14.67 -6.80
CA TRP A 67 -3.99 13.40 -6.08
C TRP A 67 -3.34 12.29 -6.88
N ASN A 68 -2.43 11.55 -6.26
CA ASN A 68 -1.72 10.43 -6.87
C ASN A 68 -1.73 9.22 -5.95
N LEU A 69 -1.96 8.03 -6.53
CA LEU A 69 -1.89 6.78 -5.76
C LEU A 69 -0.44 6.30 -5.66
N GLN A 70 -0.02 5.95 -4.45
CA GLN A 70 1.29 5.34 -4.20
C GLN A 70 1.23 4.24 -3.15
N THR A 71 2.22 3.36 -3.15
CA THR A 71 2.40 2.36 -2.08
C THR A 71 3.18 2.94 -0.92
N VAL A 72 2.86 2.49 0.30
CA VAL A 72 3.66 2.72 1.51
C VAL A 72 4.30 1.40 1.93
N SER A 73 5.56 1.44 2.38
CA SER A 73 6.34 0.30 2.87
C SER A 73 6.83 0.54 4.30
N GLU A 74 7.38 -0.50 4.95
CA GLU A 74 7.92 -0.38 6.32
C GLU A 74 9.02 0.69 6.45
N MET A 75 9.80 0.92 5.38
CA MET A 75 10.85 1.94 5.39
C MET A 75 10.31 3.37 5.41
N ASP A 76 9.04 3.57 5.05
CA ASP A 76 8.39 4.87 5.03
C ASP A 76 7.97 5.33 6.44
N PHE A 77 8.07 4.45 7.46
CA PHE A 77 7.84 4.78 8.86
C PHE A 77 9.19 5.01 9.58
N PRO A 78 9.57 6.26 9.86
CA PRO A 78 10.76 6.55 10.66
C PRO A 78 10.44 6.28 12.14
N GLY A 79 10.36 5.02 12.55
CA GLY A 79 10.02 4.68 13.92
C GLY A 79 9.79 3.19 14.18
N ILE A 80 10.86 2.40 14.15
CA ILE A 80 11.25 1.36 15.13
C ILE A 80 12.66 0.94 14.72
N GLY A 81 13.66 1.36 15.50
CA GLY A 81 15.04 0.95 15.30
C GLY A 81 15.18 -0.57 15.34
N ASN A 82 16.05 -1.10 14.48
CA ASN A 82 16.75 -2.39 14.61
C ASN A 82 16.16 -3.37 15.63
N GLY A 83 15.07 -4.04 15.25
CA GLY A 83 14.44 -5.05 16.08
C GLY A 83 13.73 -6.08 15.22
N LYS A 84 14.50 -7.09 14.77
CA LYS A 84 14.06 -8.42 14.30
C LYS A 84 12.62 -8.50 13.77
N HIS A 85 12.45 -8.51 12.45
CA HIS A 85 11.49 -9.33 11.69
C HIS A 85 10.35 -9.98 12.53
N VAL A 86 9.39 -9.20 13.04
CA VAL A 86 8.15 -9.77 13.59
C VAL A 86 7.09 -9.58 12.53
N ARG A 87 6.82 -10.69 11.84
CA ARG A 87 5.68 -10.89 10.95
C ARG A 87 4.40 -10.80 11.79
N GLY A 88 3.98 -9.58 12.11
CA GLY A 88 2.77 -9.29 12.89
C GLY A 88 1.58 -9.09 11.97
N PHE A 89 1.07 -10.18 11.38
CA PHE A 89 -0.35 -10.16 11.02
C PHE A 89 -1.13 -10.14 12.34
N PRO A 90 -2.10 -9.23 12.55
CA PRO A 90 -2.98 -9.35 13.71
C PRO A 90 -3.82 -10.62 13.51
N THR A 91 -3.49 -11.67 14.25
CA THR A 91 -4.30 -12.87 14.34
C THR A 91 -5.68 -12.45 14.85
N GLN A 92 -6.71 -12.64 14.04
CA GLN A 92 -8.09 -12.45 14.50
C GLN A 92 -8.32 -13.38 15.70
N ILE A 93 -8.74 -12.79 16.81
CA ILE A 93 -9.20 -13.51 17.99
C ILE A 93 -10.50 -14.22 17.59
N PRO A 94 -10.63 -15.55 17.70
CA PRO A 94 -11.90 -16.21 17.43
C PRO A 94 -12.87 -15.85 18.55
N ASN A 95 -14.00 -15.23 18.20
CA ASN A 95 -15.15 -15.13 19.10
C ASN A 95 -15.65 -16.54 19.42
N GLY A 96 -15.42 -17.00 20.65
CA GLY A 96 -16.09 -18.16 21.22
C GLY A 96 -17.56 -17.84 21.50
N LYS A 97 -18.42 -18.83 21.24
CA LYS A 97 -19.86 -18.82 21.52
C LYS A 97 -20.16 -18.85 23.02
#